data_AF-A0A7S1J8R1-F1
#
_entry.id   AF-A0A7S1J8R1-F1
#
_cell.length_a   1.000
_cell.length_b   1.000
_cell.length_c   1.000
_cell.angle_alpha   90.00
_cell.angle_beta   90.00
_cell.angle_gamma   90.00
#
_symmetry.space_group_name_H-M   'P 1'
#
loop_
_entity.id
_entity.type
_entity.pdbx_description
1 polymer ?
#
loop_
_entity_poly.entity_id
_entity_poly.type
_entity_poly.pdbx_seq_one_letter_code
_entity_poly.pdbx_strand_id
1 'polypeptide(L)'
;IFFRINLPPMASEHASVPAGLGLGMILGAAAVGLLYLVSASHAPTTFLAVRPSTLRTTTRTVGVTAGRPGPVGPTMMHPNAVSVSSPETHSIASAIPVTPVRSSQVQPVLPSLSWALAGLAAITAAVIGWASARPAAPQASKPWAMASLSGENIVVEEDSAAVGRALCIAVEAAANQAIRERGHFYLAIPGGSILKMLGGLKGKSTIDWSKVTMGYVNHRCVPLDDETSTHHKAQPLFLQSWQEQGLKVLTLTGSTDAALEADAYTKALAALPQSNGYAYFDMMLVGMGTDGHVGSVYPGTPAVTAKESVISVVKPTSSSISMSLPVMLNAREIIIATAGTSEKYPLGKSEAMYRAVEGPETVDSFPASAFRGNCLWIMDKGAASELSL
;
A
#
# COMPACT_ATOMS: atom_id res chain seq x y z
N ILE A 1 -6.94 16.24 61.13
CA ILE A 1 -5.58 15.92 61.61
C ILE A 1 -4.66 15.99 60.39
N PHE A 2 -3.95 17.11 60.23
CA PHE A 2 -3.02 17.35 59.13
C PHE A 2 -1.65 16.80 59.52
N PHE A 3 -1.04 15.97 58.67
CA PHE A 3 0.38 15.60 58.81
C PHE A 3 1.24 16.39 57.83
N ARG A 4 2.14 17.17 58.42
CA ARG A 4 3.21 17.95 57.80
C ARG A 4 4.49 17.14 58.03
N ILE A 5 5.19 16.74 56.97
CA ILE A 5 6.49 16.06 57.10
C ILE A 5 7.59 17.07 56.75
N ASN A 6 8.43 17.36 57.75
CA ASN A 6 9.65 18.15 57.64
C ASN A 6 10.82 17.25 57.21
N LEU A 7 11.62 17.73 56.26
CA LEU A 7 12.95 17.20 55.92
C LEU A 7 14.01 17.72 56.91
N PRO A 8 15.08 16.96 57.19
CA PRO A 8 16.30 17.49 57.80
C PRO A 8 17.45 17.70 56.77
N PRO A 9 18.50 18.47 57.13
CA PRO A 9 19.32 19.22 56.19
C PRO A 9 20.62 18.52 55.77
N MET A 10 21.18 19.01 54.65
CA MET A 10 22.52 18.71 54.15
C MET A 10 23.62 19.29 55.07
N ALA A 11 24.71 18.53 55.23
CA ALA A 11 26.01 19.04 55.65
C ALA A 11 27.12 18.40 54.79
N SER A 12 28.05 19.27 54.40
CA SER A 12 29.25 19.12 53.59
C SER A 12 30.40 18.40 54.31
N GLU A 13 31.30 17.74 53.56
CA GLU A 13 32.72 18.15 53.40
C GLU A 13 33.61 17.08 52.69
N HIS A 14 34.41 17.60 51.75
CA HIS A 14 35.80 17.29 51.34
C HIS A 14 36.36 15.87 51.05
N ALA A 15 36.69 15.72 49.75
CA ALA A 15 38.01 15.39 49.16
C ALA A 15 38.62 13.97 49.29
N SER A 16 38.79 13.29 48.15
CA SER A 16 40.11 13.10 47.49
C SER A 16 40.02 12.24 46.22
N VAL A 17 40.88 12.60 45.26
CA VAL A 17 41.07 12.04 43.90
C VAL A 17 42.06 10.86 43.96
N PRO A 18 42.00 9.91 43.01
CA PRO A 18 43.15 9.77 42.12
C PRO A 18 42.79 9.71 40.63
N ALA A 19 43.71 10.24 39.84
CA ALA A 19 43.69 10.36 38.39
C ALA A 19 44.12 9.07 37.66
N GLY A 20 43.69 8.92 36.41
CA GLY A 20 44.34 8.01 35.46
C GLY A 20 43.57 7.73 34.17
N LEU A 21 43.96 8.43 33.09
CA LEU A 21 43.87 8.06 31.65
C LEU A 21 42.45 7.95 31.02
N GLY A 22 42.01 8.73 30.03
CA GLY A 22 42.69 9.60 29.07
C GLY A 22 42.91 8.90 27.71
N LEU A 23 41.93 8.95 26.81
CA LEU A 23 42.04 9.16 25.33
C LEU A 23 40.69 8.87 24.65
N GLY A 24 40.18 9.80 23.80
CA GLY A 24 39.20 9.42 22.76
C GLY A 24 38.04 10.37 22.41
N MET A 25 37.98 11.62 22.87
CA MET A 25 37.05 12.62 22.31
C MET A 25 37.73 13.46 21.22
N ILE A 26 38.02 12.86 20.06
CA ILE A 26 38.24 13.58 18.79
C ILE A 26 37.81 12.65 17.65
N LEU A 27 36.50 12.55 17.38
CA LEU A 27 35.91 12.02 16.13
C LEU A 27 34.39 12.19 16.19
N GLY A 28 33.92 13.43 16.07
CA GLY A 28 32.49 13.73 16.04
C GLY A 28 32.10 15.05 15.36
N ALA A 29 33.07 15.81 14.84
CA ALA A 29 32.84 17.11 14.20
C ALA A 29 33.15 17.12 12.68
N ALA A 30 33.53 15.97 12.09
CA ALA A 30 33.88 15.89 10.66
C ALA A 30 32.79 15.28 9.75
N ALA A 31 31.67 14.80 10.30
CA ALA A 31 30.59 14.19 9.50
C ALA A 31 29.46 15.16 9.09
N VAL A 32 29.44 16.38 9.63
CA VAL A 32 28.42 17.40 9.32
C VAL A 32 28.86 18.33 8.15
N GLY A 33 30.13 18.28 7.75
CA GLY A 33 30.68 19.13 6.68
C GLY A 33 30.66 18.53 5.26
N LEU A 34 30.30 17.26 5.08
CA LEU A 34 30.37 16.58 3.77
C LEU A 34 29.01 16.34 3.10
N LEU A 35 27.90 16.72 3.74
CA LEU A 35 26.56 16.60 3.14
C LEU A 35 26.10 17.91 2.45
N TYR A 36 26.84 19.00 2.58
CA TYR A 36 26.48 20.31 2.00
C TYR A 36 27.17 20.64 0.66
N LEU A 37 27.97 19.73 0.10
CA LEU A 37 28.73 19.96 -1.15
C LEU A 37 28.37 19.02 -2.32
N VAL A 38 27.27 18.27 -2.22
CA VAL A 38 26.75 17.45 -3.35
C VAL A 38 25.38 17.93 -3.86
N SER A 39 24.83 19.03 -3.31
CA SER A 39 23.55 19.60 -3.78
C SER A 39 23.68 20.84 -4.68
N ALA A 40 24.86 21.07 -5.27
CA ALA A 40 25.07 22.20 -6.18
C ALA A 40 25.95 21.80 -7.38
N SER A 41 25.47 20.91 -8.25
CA SER A 41 25.97 20.73 -9.62
C SER A 41 24.98 19.84 -10.40
N HIS A 42 24.63 20.26 -11.62
CA HIS A 42 23.70 19.66 -12.60
C HIS A 42 22.26 20.22 -12.63
N ALA A 43 22.15 21.49 -13.02
CA ALA A 43 21.05 21.91 -13.89
C ALA A 43 21.56 21.86 -15.35
N PRO A 44 20.91 21.14 -16.28
CA PRO A 44 21.10 21.40 -17.70
C PRO A 44 20.08 22.44 -18.17
N THR A 45 20.59 23.64 -18.43
CA THR A 45 19.96 24.68 -19.24
C THR A 45 19.63 24.10 -20.61
N THR A 46 18.35 23.99 -20.95
CA THR A 46 17.93 23.59 -22.29
C THR A 46 17.94 24.82 -23.18
N PHE A 47 19.00 25.00 -23.96
CA PHE A 47 19.00 25.95 -25.07
C PHE A 47 18.39 25.30 -26.31
N LEU A 48 17.38 25.98 -26.82
CA LEU A 48 16.71 25.76 -28.09
C LEU A 48 17.72 25.85 -29.24
N ALA A 49 18.02 24.72 -29.91
CA ALA A 49 18.75 24.70 -31.16
C ALA A 49 17.87 24.08 -32.25
N VAL A 50 17.22 24.97 -33.00
CA VAL A 50 16.53 24.67 -34.26
C VAL A 50 17.57 24.20 -35.28
N ARG A 51 17.38 23.01 -35.86
CA ARG A 51 18.06 22.59 -37.09
C ARG A 51 17.07 21.96 -38.08
N PRO A 52 17.33 22.08 -39.40
CA PRO A 52 16.30 22.08 -40.42
C PRO A 52 15.89 20.68 -40.88
N SER A 53 14.65 20.63 -41.35
CA SER A 53 13.93 19.55 -42.01
C SER A 53 14.66 18.93 -43.21
N THR A 54 14.70 17.60 -43.29
CA THR A 54 14.86 16.84 -44.54
C THR A 54 13.64 15.97 -44.76
N LEU A 55 12.73 16.44 -45.60
CA LEU A 55 11.62 15.67 -46.17
C LEU A 55 12.17 14.68 -47.20
N ARG A 56 11.95 13.38 -46.97
CA ARG A 56 12.05 12.35 -48.02
C ARG A 56 10.66 12.12 -48.60
N THR A 57 10.52 12.49 -49.87
CA THR A 57 9.43 12.11 -50.76
C THR A 57 9.64 10.67 -51.22
N THR A 58 8.64 9.82 -51.02
CA THR A 58 8.54 8.50 -51.65
C THR A 58 7.54 8.59 -52.79
N THR A 59 8.05 8.51 -54.02
CA THR A 59 7.26 8.39 -55.25
C THR A 59 6.89 6.92 -55.44
N ARG A 60 5.61 6.61 -55.70
CA ARG A 60 5.20 5.31 -56.22
C ARG A 60 4.14 5.50 -57.32
N THR A 61 4.56 5.28 -58.55
CA THR A 61 3.75 4.99 -59.76
C THR A 61 3.69 3.43 -59.87
N VAL A 62 2.77 2.69 -60.47
CA VAL A 62 1.78 2.81 -61.56
C VAL A 62 0.70 1.71 -61.32
N GLY A 63 -0.52 1.85 -61.86
CA GLY A 63 -1.37 0.70 -62.19
C GLY A 63 -2.82 1.03 -62.55
N VAL A 64 -3.12 1.12 -63.84
CA VAL A 64 -4.45 1.35 -64.45
C VAL A 64 -5.06 0.01 -64.91
N THR A 65 -6.37 -0.18 -64.70
CA THR A 65 -7.39 -0.84 -65.59
C THR A 65 -8.75 -0.84 -64.88
N ALA A 66 -9.79 -0.12 -65.31
CA ALA A 66 -10.76 -0.37 -66.40
C ALA A 66 -12.11 -0.97 -65.88
N GLY A 67 -13.24 -0.30 -66.16
CA GLY A 67 -14.59 -0.89 -66.09
C GLY A 67 -15.71 -0.04 -65.48
N ARG A 68 -16.55 0.58 -66.33
CA ARG A 68 -17.82 1.32 -66.09
C ARG A 68 -19.04 0.34 -65.96
N PRO A 69 -20.33 0.75 -65.82
CA PRO A 69 -20.95 2.08 -65.52
C PRO A 69 -22.19 2.12 -64.56
N GLY A 70 -22.39 3.28 -63.90
CA GLY A 70 -23.66 4.07 -63.76
C GLY A 70 -24.85 3.56 -62.90
N PRO A 71 -25.92 4.38 -62.68
CA PRO A 71 -26.06 5.81 -62.99
C PRO A 71 -26.92 6.69 -62.01
N VAL A 72 -26.88 8.01 -62.27
CA VAL A 72 -27.85 9.13 -62.04
C VAL A 72 -28.16 9.72 -60.64
N GLY A 73 -27.98 11.04 -60.54
CA GLY A 73 -28.72 11.94 -59.63
C GLY A 73 -28.06 13.34 -59.47
N PRO A 74 -28.64 14.45 -59.98
CA PRO A 74 -27.99 15.78 -60.06
C PRO A 74 -28.14 16.58 -58.74
N THR A 75 -27.42 17.68 -58.48
CA THR A 75 -27.86 19.05 -58.88
C THR A 75 -26.96 20.15 -58.26
N MET A 76 -26.58 21.15 -59.09
CA MET A 76 -26.26 22.59 -58.85
C MET A 76 -25.28 23.06 -57.75
N MET A 77 -24.21 23.79 -58.13
CA MET A 77 -24.17 25.27 -58.29
C MET A 77 -22.73 25.80 -58.54
N HIS A 78 -22.61 26.60 -59.61
CA HIS A 78 -21.77 27.79 -59.94
C HIS A 78 -20.42 28.15 -59.23
N PRO A 79 -19.58 28.99 -59.89
CA PRO A 79 -18.12 28.92 -59.88
C PRO A 79 -17.47 30.22 -59.34
N ASN A 80 -16.15 30.22 -59.22
CA ASN A 80 -15.25 31.36 -59.47
C ASN A 80 -13.83 30.78 -59.42
N ALA A 81 -13.15 30.65 -60.56
CA ALA A 81 -12.33 31.69 -61.18
C ALA A 81 -11.19 32.15 -60.25
N VAL A 82 -9.95 31.84 -60.64
CA VAL A 82 -8.91 32.83 -61.03
C VAL A 82 -7.59 32.07 -61.22
N SER A 83 -7.09 32.18 -62.45
CA SER A 83 -5.74 31.85 -62.90
C SER A 83 -4.70 32.80 -62.29
N VAL A 84 -3.40 32.47 -62.37
CA VAL A 84 -2.34 33.33 -62.95
C VAL A 84 -0.94 32.82 -62.57
N SER A 85 -0.22 32.42 -63.62
CA SER A 85 1.21 32.58 -63.94
C SER A 85 2.34 32.08 -63.02
N SER A 86 3.17 31.21 -63.60
CA SER A 86 4.63 31.14 -63.39
C SER A 86 5.32 32.48 -63.71
N PRO A 87 6.57 32.67 -63.27
CA PRO A 87 7.66 32.47 -64.22
C PRO A 87 8.90 31.77 -63.65
N GLU A 88 9.67 31.22 -64.58
CA GLU A 88 11.02 30.67 -64.47
C GLU A 88 12.02 31.72 -63.94
N THR A 89 13.14 31.29 -63.34
CA THR A 89 14.48 31.42 -63.96
C THR A 89 15.68 31.17 -63.01
N HIS A 90 16.72 30.57 -63.64
CA HIS A 90 18.17 30.73 -63.49
C HIS A 90 19.01 30.11 -62.36
N SER A 91 19.87 29.21 -62.82
CA SER A 91 21.12 28.65 -62.27
C SER A 91 22.22 29.70 -62.13
N ILE A 92 23.03 29.60 -61.06
CA ILE A 92 24.47 29.93 -61.09
C ILE A 92 25.22 28.93 -60.19
N ALA A 93 26.12 28.17 -60.81
CA ALA A 93 27.15 27.37 -60.16
C ALA A 93 28.47 28.15 -60.13
N SER A 94 29.20 28.10 -59.02
CA SER A 94 30.58 28.56 -58.94
C SER A 94 31.41 27.55 -58.14
N ALA A 95 32.42 26.99 -58.81
CA ALA A 95 33.44 26.11 -58.24
C ALA A 95 34.79 26.82 -58.28
N ILE A 96 35.60 26.73 -57.20
CA ILE A 96 37.04 27.07 -57.14
C ILE A 96 37.75 26.09 -56.14
N PRO A 97 39.03 25.72 -56.34
CA PRO A 97 39.52 24.34 -56.20
C PRO A 97 40.51 24.02 -55.06
N VAL A 98 40.60 22.71 -54.75
CA VAL A 98 41.74 21.80 -54.43
C VAL A 98 42.96 22.30 -53.65
N THR A 99 43.33 21.55 -52.59
CA THR A 99 44.70 20.99 -52.38
C THR A 99 44.67 19.78 -51.43
N PRO A 100 45.38 18.66 -51.70
CA PRO A 100 45.49 17.54 -50.79
C PRO A 100 46.75 17.64 -49.92
N VAL A 101 46.63 17.43 -48.60
CA VAL A 101 47.78 17.30 -47.70
C VAL A 101 48.09 15.83 -47.43
N ARG A 102 49.40 15.57 -47.51
CA ARG A 102 50.13 14.31 -47.54
C ARG A 102 49.99 13.48 -46.26
N SER A 103 49.90 12.16 -46.45
CA SER A 103 49.92 11.12 -45.43
C SER A 103 51.24 11.06 -44.65
N SER A 104 51.17 11.08 -43.32
CA SER A 104 52.21 10.54 -42.44
C SER A 104 51.62 9.40 -41.63
N GLN A 105 52.18 8.20 -41.82
CA GLN A 105 51.91 7.02 -41.01
C GLN A 105 52.24 7.31 -39.55
N VAL A 106 51.25 7.13 -38.67
CA VAL A 106 51.45 7.02 -37.23
C VAL A 106 50.85 5.67 -36.81
N GLN A 107 51.70 4.76 -36.35
CA GLN A 107 51.32 3.48 -35.77
C GLN A 107 50.55 3.73 -34.46
N PRO A 108 49.38 3.09 -34.22
CA PRO A 108 48.73 3.19 -32.92
C PRO A 108 49.41 2.25 -31.93
N VAL A 109 50.10 2.83 -30.95
CA VAL A 109 50.47 2.11 -29.72
C VAL A 109 49.24 2.14 -28.82
N LEU A 110 48.54 1.01 -28.70
CA LEU A 110 47.48 0.82 -27.69
C LEU A 110 48.14 0.48 -26.35
N PRO A 111 48.04 1.31 -25.31
CA PRO A 111 48.19 0.81 -23.95
C PRO A 111 46.91 0.04 -23.58
N SER A 112 47.09 -1.16 -23.06
CA SER A 112 46.04 -2.04 -22.55
C SER A 112 45.18 -1.35 -21.49
N LEU A 113 43.98 -0.90 -21.86
CA LEU A 113 42.91 -0.62 -20.90
C LEU A 113 42.35 -1.96 -20.37
N SER A 114 43.05 -2.55 -19.40
CA SER A 114 42.57 -3.76 -18.70
C SER A 114 42.43 -3.60 -17.18
N TRP A 115 42.36 -2.37 -16.67
CA TRP A 115 42.12 -2.13 -15.25
C TRP A 115 41.03 -1.08 -14.94
N ALA A 116 40.44 -0.43 -15.95
CA ALA A 116 39.37 0.56 -15.75
C ALA A 116 37.93 0.00 -15.90
N LEU A 117 37.74 -1.22 -16.42
CA LEU A 117 36.42 -1.85 -16.57
C LEU A 117 36.04 -2.79 -15.42
N ALA A 118 37.01 -3.24 -14.61
CA ALA A 118 36.73 -4.05 -13.41
C ALA A 118 36.22 -3.20 -12.23
N GLY A 119 36.65 -1.93 -12.14
CA GLY A 119 36.23 -1.01 -11.06
C GLY A 119 34.80 -0.50 -11.21
N LEU A 120 34.31 -0.28 -12.44
CA LEU A 120 32.94 0.19 -12.67
C LEU A 120 31.89 -0.92 -12.51
N ALA A 121 32.24 -2.17 -12.85
CA ALA A 121 31.40 -3.34 -12.65
C ALA A 121 31.24 -3.70 -11.16
N ALA A 122 32.28 -3.50 -10.35
CA ALA A 122 32.23 -3.72 -8.90
C ALA A 122 31.37 -2.66 -8.18
N ILE A 123 31.38 -1.40 -8.65
CA ILE A 123 30.55 -0.33 -8.07
C ILE A 123 29.08 -0.47 -8.50
N THR A 124 28.80 -0.91 -9.74
CA THR A 124 27.42 -1.22 -10.16
C THR A 124 26.88 -2.48 -9.49
N ALA A 125 27.68 -3.53 -9.30
CA ALA A 125 27.26 -4.71 -8.53
C ALA A 125 27.06 -4.41 -7.03
N ALA A 126 27.84 -3.50 -6.45
CA ALA A 126 27.65 -3.06 -5.07
C ALA A 126 26.39 -2.19 -4.92
N VAL A 127 26.08 -1.30 -5.87
CA VAL A 127 24.88 -0.45 -5.84
C VAL A 127 23.60 -1.22 -6.20
N ILE A 128 23.68 -2.19 -7.11
CA ILE A 128 22.55 -3.08 -7.48
C ILE A 128 22.35 -4.19 -6.43
N GLY A 129 23.42 -4.67 -5.80
CA GLY A 129 23.38 -5.62 -4.68
C GLY A 129 22.82 -5.02 -3.39
N TRP A 130 23.07 -3.73 -3.13
CA TRP A 130 22.47 -3.01 -1.99
C TRP A 130 20.99 -2.66 -2.23
N ALA A 131 20.58 -2.46 -3.49
CA ALA A 131 19.18 -2.23 -3.84
C ALA A 131 18.31 -3.50 -3.81
N SER A 132 18.91 -4.69 -3.86
CA SER A 132 18.22 -6.00 -3.85
C SER A 132 18.23 -6.70 -2.50
N ALA A 133 19.09 -6.27 -1.58
CA ALA A 133 19.06 -6.69 -0.17
C ALA A 133 18.56 -5.53 0.69
N ARG A 134 17.27 -5.18 0.58
CA ARG A 134 16.62 -4.51 1.71
C ARG A 134 16.72 -5.49 2.88
N PRO A 135 17.36 -5.14 4.00
CA PRO A 135 17.12 -5.90 5.22
C PRO A 135 15.60 -5.92 5.40
N ALA A 136 15.04 -7.10 5.69
CA ALA A 136 13.67 -7.22 6.14
C ALA A 136 13.43 -6.07 7.12
N ALA A 137 12.43 -5.24 6.84
CA ALA A 137 12.15 -4.09 7.68
C ALA A 137 12.19 -4.58 9.12
N PRO A 138 13.01 -4.00 10.01
CA PRO A 138 12.99 -4.40 11.41
C PRO A 138 11.52 -4.36 11.82
N GLN A 139 11.03 -5.42 12.47
CA GLN A 139 9.67 -5.47 13.02
C GLN A 139 9.48 -4.19 13.84
N ALA A 140 8.93 -3.16 13.22
CA ALA A 140 8.70 -1.90 13.86
C ALA A 140 7.70 -2.22 14.96
N SER A 141 8.08 -1.96 16.21
CA SER A 141 7.22 -2.13 17.37
C SER A 141 5.82 -1.61 17.03
N LYS A 142 4.80 -2.46 17.23
CA LYS A 142 3.42 -2.14 16.87
C LYS A 142 3.01 -0.82 17.54
N PRO A 143 2.50 0.19 16.81
CA PRO A 143 2.32 1.54 17.34
C PRO A 143 1.28 1.63 18.48
N TRP A 144 0.39 0.66 18.64
CA TRP A 144 -0.50 0.57 19.80
C TRP A 144 0.23 0.22 21.11
N ALA A 145 1.52 -0.15 21.08
CA ALA A 145 2.33 -0.38 22.29
C ALA A 145 2.39 0.85 23.23
N MET A 146 2.09 2.05 22.73
CA MET A 146 2.00 3.28 23.51
C MET A 146 0.65 3.49 24.22
N ALA A 147 -0.40 2.75 23.85
CA ALA A 147 -1.78 2.95 24.35
C ALA A 147 -2.28 1.84 25.29
N SER A 148 -1.50 0.77 25.52
CA SER A 148 -1.87 -0.29 26.47
C SER A 148 -1.65 0.20 27.91
N LEU A 149 -2.73 0.35 28.66
CA LEU A 149 -2.70 0.72 30.08
C LEU A 149 -2.57 -0.48 31.04
N SER A 150 -2.40 -1.71 30.55
CA SER A 150 -2.40 -2.89 31.44
C SER A 150 -1.59 -4.11 30.98
N GLY A 151 -0.65 -3.96 30.04
CA GLY A 151 0.20 -5.09 29.63
C GLY A 151 -0.49 -6.10 28.70
N GLU A 152 -1.77 -5.88 28.39
CA GLU A 152 -2.50 -6.55 27.31
C GLU A 152 -2.99 -5.51 26.30
N ASN A 153 -3.08 -5.90 25.04
CA ASN A 153 -3.42 -5.02 23.92
C ASN A 153 -4.94 -4.81 23.87
N ILE A 154 -5.53 -4.34 24.95
CA ILE A 154 -6.98 -4.26 25.14
C ILE A 154 -7.36 -2.81 25.40
N VAL A 155 -8.37 -2.34 24.67
CA VAL A 155 -9.03 -1.06 24.86
C VAL A 155 -10.51 -1.32 25.12
N VAL A 156 -10.96 -0.96 26.32
CA VAL A 156 -12.37 -1.01 26.70
C VAL A 156 -12.96 0.39 26.65
N GLU A 157 -13.96 0.55 25.81
CA GLU A 157 -14.70 1.78 25.60
C GLU A 157 -16.07 1.71 26.29
N GLU A 158 -16.71 2.86 26.49
CA GLU A 158 -17.99 2.92 27.19
C GLU A 158 -19.11 2.17 26.46
N ASP A 159 -19.18 2.35 25.14
CA ASP A 159 -20.27 1.87 24.30
C ASP A 159 -19.83 1.63 22.85
N SER A 160 -20.76 1.12 22.03
CA SER A 160 -20.53 0.85 20.61
C SER A 160 -20.11 2.09 19.80
N ALA A 161 -20.59 3.28 20.15
CA ALA A 161 -20.21 4.50 19.46
C ALA A 161 -18.76 4.91 19.81
N ALA A 162 -18.35 4.72 21.06
CA ALA A 162 -16.99 4.93 21.52
C ALA A 162 -16.00 3.96 20.86
N VAL A 163 -16.36 2.67 20.75
CA VAL A 163 -15.59 1.69 19.95
C VAL A 163 -15.45 2.14 18.50
N GLY A 164 -16.54 2.62 17.88
CA GLY A 164 -16.49 3.14 16.51
C GLY A 164 -15.54 4.34 16.35
N ARG A 165 -15.56 5.28 17.30
CA ARG A 165 -14.63 6.42 17.31
C ARG A 165 -13.18 5.97 17.48
N ALA A 166 -12.90 5.09 18.45
CA ALA A 166 -11.56 4.56 18.67
C ALA A 166 -11.02 3.84 17.42
N LEU A 167 -11.86 3.04 16.76
CA LEU A 167 -11.51 2.37 15.51
C LEU A 167 -11.20 3.37 14.38
N CYS A 168 -12.02 4.40 14.21
CA CYS A 168 -11.80 5.44 13.20
C CYS A 168 -10.48 6.19 13.45
N ILE A 169 -10.19 6.56 14.71
CA ILE A 169 -8.94 7.22 15.11
C ILE A 169 -7.74 6.33 14.79
N ALA A 170 -7.80 5.03 15.11
CA ALA A 170 -6.72 4.09 14.83
C ALA A 170 -6.45 3.96 13.32
N VAL A 171 -7.50 3.82 12.50
CA VAL A 171 -7.38 3.76 11.03
C VAL A 171 -6.78 5.05 10.47
N GLU A 172 -7.24 6.21 10.94
CA GLU A 172 -6.74 7.51 10.49
C GLU A 172 -5.27 7.73 10.84
N ALA A 173 -4.86 7.40 12.07
CA ALA A 173 -3.47 7.47 12.50
C ALA A 173 -2.57 6.53 11.67
N ALA A 174 -2.97 5.27 11.50
CA ALA A 174 -2.21 4.28 10.75
C ALA A 174 -2.11 4.64 9.26
N ALA A 175 -3.21 5.10 8.65
CA ALA A 175 -3.22 5.55 7.26
C ALA A 175 -2.25 6.71 7.06
N ASN A 176 -2.36 7.74 7.89
CA ASN A 176 -1.50 8.93 7.79
C ASN A 176 -0.03 8.60 8.07
N GLN A 177 0.26 7.69 8.99
CA GLN A 177 1.63 7.23 9.23
C GLN A 177 2.18 6.45 8.02
N ALA A 178 1.44 5.47 7.51
CA ALA A 178 1.86 4.66 6.37
C ALA A 178 2.07 5.50 5.10
N ILE A 179 1.16 6.43 4.82
CA ILE A 179 1.27 7.35 3.69
C ILE A 179 2.50 8.25 3.83
N ARG A 180 2.79 8.79 5.03
CA ARG A 180 3.99 9.61 5.25
C ARG A 180 5.29 8.81 5.08
N GLU A 181 5.33 7.57 5.60
CA GLU A 181 6.56 6.76 5.63
C GLU A 181 6.83 6.00 4.33
N ARG A 182 5.77 5.51 3.67
CA ARG A 182 5.85 4.56 2.54
C ARG A 182 5.09 5.03 1.29
N GLY A 183 4.35 6.14 1.37
CA GLY A 183 3.60 6.69 0.25
C GLY A 183 2.29 5.97 -0.07
N HIS A 184 1.94 4.90 0.65
CA HIS A 184 0.72 4.12 0.43
C HIS A 184 0.24 3.48 1.74
N PHE A 185 -1.07 3.23 1.86
CA PHE A 185 -1.68 2.50 2.96
C PHE A 185 -2.53 1.34 2.44
N TYR A 186 -2.20 0.12 2.86
CA TYR A 186 -2.95 -1.09 2.53
C TYR A 186 -3.84 -1.49 3.71
N LEU A 187 -5.16 -1.35 3.53
CA LEU A 187 -6.17 -1.64 4.54
C LEU A 187 -6.96 -2.89 4.15
N ALA A 188 -7.24 -3.79 5.10
CA ALA A 188 -8.22 -4.85 4.91
C ALA A 188 -9.36 -4.71 5.92
N ILE A 189 -10.60 -4.80 5.44
CA ILE A 189 -11.81 -4.67 6.27
C ILE A 189 -12.67 -5.94 6.21
N PRO A 190 -13.39 -6.30 7.28
CA PRO A 190 -14.33 -7.41 7.27
C PRO A 190 -15.75 -6.90 6.95
N GLY A 191 -16.69 -7.83 6.84
CA GLY A 191 -18.11 -7.49 6.93
C GLY A 191 -18.59 -7.19 8.36
N GLY A 192 -19.91 -7.25 8.55
CA GLY A 192 -20.52 -7.20 9.89
C GLY A 192 -20.57 -5.80 10.51
N SER A 193 -20.52 -5.74 11.84
CA SER A 193 -20.69 -4.49 12.62
C SER A 193 -19.57 -3.48 12.39
N ILE A 194 -18.38 -3.93 12.00
CA ILE A 194 -17.23 -3.05 11.72
C ILE A 194 -17.55 -2.05 10.60
N LEU A 195 -18.37 -2.42 9.62
CA LEU A 195 -18.78 -1.49 8.57
C LEU A 195 -19.47 -0.24 9.15
N LYS A 196 -20.33 -0.43 10.16
CA LYS A 196 -21.00 0.69 10.83
C LYS A 196 -20.03 1.50 11.69
N MET A 197 -19.09 0.84 12.36
CA MET A 197 -18.07 1.47 13.19
C MET A 197 -17.17 2.42 12.37
N LEU A 198 -16.88 2.07 11.11
CA LEU A 198 -16.10 2.91 10.20
C LEU A 198 -16.87 4.10 9.61
N GLY A 199 -18.18 4.22 9.89
CA GLY A 199 -19.01 5.31 9.36
C GLY A 199 -18.52 6.71 9.76
N GLY A 200 -17.78 6.84 10.87
CA GLY A 200 -17.19 8.11 11.31
C GLY A 200 -16.11 8.66 10.36
N LEU A 201 -15.59 7.85 9.46
CA LEU A 201 -14.61 8.23 8.43
C LEU A 201 -15.25 8.63 7.10
N LYS A 202 -16.59 8.60 6.97
CA LYS A 202 -17.28 9.06 5.76
C LYS A 202 -16.99 10.53 5.49
N GLY A 203 -16.58 10.87 4.27
CA GLY A 203 -16.33 12.25 3.85
C GLY A 203 -15.14 12.95 4.51
N LYS A 204 -14.32 12.22 5.28
CA LYS A 204 -13.11 12.79 5.90
C LYS A 204 -12.00 12.94 4.88
N SER A 205 -11.48 14.16 4.74
CA SER A 205 -10.31 14.49 3.92
C SER A 205 -8.99 14.44 4.70
N THR A 206 -9.02 14.03 5.97
CA THR A 206 -7.84 13.88 6.82
C THR A 206 -6.99 12.65 6.47
N ILE A 207 -7.50 11.78 5.60
CA ILE A 207 -6.78 10.67 4.98
C ILE A 207 -6.74 10.94 3.47
N ASP A 208 -5.55 10.83 2.87
CA ASP A 208 -5.39 10.88 1.41
C ASP A 208 -5.83 9.53 0.79
N TRP A 209 -7.13 9.39 0.55
CA TRP A 209 -7.74 8.15 0.04
C TRP A 209 -7.17 7.70 -1.31
N SER A 210 -6.62 8.61 -2.12
CA SER A 210 -5.95 8.28 -3.38
C SER A 210 -4.71 7.38 -3.22
N LYS A 211 -4.16 7.34 -2.00
CA LYS A 211 -3.02 6.50 -1.59
C LYS A 211 -3.44 5.31 -0.73
N VAL A 212 -4.73 4.99 -0.70
CA VAL A 212 -5.25 3.84 0.03
C VAL A 212 -5.70 2.76 -0.95
N THR A 213 -5.26 1.52 -0.69
CA THR A 213 -5.84 0.32 -1.33
C THR A 213 -6.54 -0.50 -0.25
N MET A 214 -7.82 -0.79 -0.48
CA MET A 214 -8.65 -1.57 0.44
C MET A 214 -8.92 -2.99 -0.10
N GLY A 215 -8.73 -4.00 0.74
CA GLY A 215 -9.20 -5.37 0.53
C GLY A 215 -10.31 -5.77 1.51
N TYR A 216 -10.93 -6.91 1.27
CA TYR A 216 -11.92 -7.54 2.13
C TYR A 216 -11.30 -8.75 2.81
N VAL A 217 -11.32 -8.77 4.14
CA VAL A 217 -10.92 -9.96 4.93
C VAL A 217 -11.83 -11.14 4.61
N ASN A 218 -13.12 -10.87 4.39
CA ASN A 218 -14.07 -11.86 3.90
C ASN A 218 -15.22 -11.19 3.12
N HIS A 219 -15.79 -11.94 2.18
CA HIS A 219 -16.92 -11.49 1.37
C HIS A 219 -17.83 -12.67 1.02
N ARG A 220 -19.14 -12.45 0.92
CA ARG A 220 -20.07 -13.47 0.41
C ARG A 220 -19.86 -13.66 -1.09
N CYS A 221 -19.98 -14.88 -1.60
CA CYS A 221 -19.92 -15.14 -3.04
C CYS A 221 -21.29 -14.81 -3.63
N VAL A 222 -21.52 -13.52 -3.88
CA VAL A 222 -22.76 -12.94 -4.41
C VAL A 222 -22.40 -11.77 -5.33
N PRO A 223 -23.31 -11.34 -6.24
CA PRO A 223 -23.17 -10.09 -6.97
C PRO A 223 -22.84 -8.91 -6.05
N LEU A 224 -22.05 -7.96 -6.53
CA LEU A 224 -21.55 -6.87 -5.68
C LEU A 224 -22.64 -5.90 -5.20
N ASP A 225 -23.78 -5.87 -5.88
CA ASP A 225 -24.99 -5.10 -5.57
C ASP A 225 -26.02 -5.87 -4.72
N ASP A 226 -25.75 -7.14 -4.40
CA ASP A 226 -26.61 -7.95 -3.53
C ASP A 226 -26.70 -7.36 -2.12
N GLU A 227 -27.90 -7.38 -1.51
CA GLU A 227 -28.12 -6.80 -0.18
C GLU A 227 -27.26 -7.42 0.93
N THR A 228 -26.76 -8.65 0.72
CA THR A 228 -25.90 -9.36 1.66
C THR A 228 -24.41 -9.11 1.44
N SER A 229 -24.03 -8.53 0.30
CA SER A 229 -22.66 -8.17 -0.09
C SER A 229 -22.03 -7.20 0.92
N THR A 230 -20.80 -7.49 1.35
CA THR A 230 -20.03 -6.56 2.20
C THR A 230 -19.74 -5.27 1.42
N HIS A 231 -19.44 -5.38 0.13
CA HIS A 231 -19.23 -4.24 -0.76
C HIS A 231 -20.48 -3.35 -0.80
N HIS A 232 -21.65 -3.92 -1.13
CA HIS A 232 -22.92 -3.19 -1.19
C HIS A 232 -23.23 -2.47 0.13
N LYS A 233 -23.10 -3.17 1.26
CA LYS A 233 -23.38 -2.60 2.59
C LYS A 233 -22.43 -1.45 2.97
N ALA A 234 -21.18 -1.50 2.52
CA ALA A 234 -20.19 -0.46 2.80
C ALA A 234 -20.43 0.82 1.98
N GLN A 235 -21.03 0.72 0.79
CA GLN A 235 -21.29 1.85 -0.12
C GLN A 235 -21.97 3.06 0.56
N PRO A 236 -23.17 2.92 1.16
CA PRO A 236 -23.83 4.06 1.79
C PRO A 236 -23.15 4.53 3.08
N LEU A 237 -22.37 3.67 3.74
CA LEU A 237 -21.76 3.95 5.04
C LEU A 237 -20.50 4.81 4.91
N PHE A 238 -19.62 4.50 3.95
CA PHE A 238 -18.37 5.26 3.76
C PHE A 238 -17.74 5.02 2.38
N LEU A 239 -17.93 3.84 1.79
CA LEU A 239 -17.11 3.37 0.67
C LEU A 239 -17.27 4.23 -0.57
N GLN A 240 -18.50 4.65 -0.90
CA GLN A 240 -18.75 5.53 -2.04
C GLN A 240 -17.93 6.82 -1.90
N SER A 241 -17.98 7.45 -0.72
CA SER A 241 -17.27 8.69 -0.43
C SER A 241 -15.74 8.52 -0.48
N TRP A 242 -15.21 7.37 -0.07
CA TRP A 242 -13.78 7.10 -0.18
C TRP A 242 -13.35 6.86 -1.63
N GLN A 243 -14.17 6.16 -2.43
CA GLN A 243 -13.92 5.94 -3.87
C GLN A 243 -13.95 7.25 -4.66
N GLU A 244 -14.90 8.14 -4.37
CA GLU A 244 -14.96 9.50 -4.93
C GLU A 244 -13.70 10.32 -4.60
N GLN A 245 -13.02 10.02 -3.48
CA GLN A 245 -11.75 10.61 -3.08
C GLN A 245 -10.50 9.84 -3.58
N GLY A 246 -10.69 8.81 -4.41
CA GLY A 246 -9.61 8.09 -5.08
C GLY A 246 -9.22 6.74 -4.45
N LEU A 247 -9.95 6.24 -3.45
CA LEU A 247 -9.70 4.90 -2.90
C LEU A 247 -9.71 3.84 -3.99
N LYS A 248 -8.68 2.98 -3.98
CA LYS A 248 -8.67 1.75 -4.78
C LYS A 248 -9.21 0.59 -3.95
N VAL A 249 -10.13 -0.18 -4.51
CA VAL A 249 -10.65 -1.41 -3.89
C VAL A 249 -10.12 -2.59 -4.68
N LEU A 250 -9.59 -3.61 -4.00
CA LEU A 250 -9.22 -4.87 -4.63
C LEU A 250 -10.47 -5.53 -5.21
N THR A 251 -10.42 -5.79 -6.52
CA THR A 251 -11.55 -6.27 -7.29
C THR A 251 -11.98 -7.66 -6.84
N LEU A 252 -13.27 -7.78 -6.53
CA LEU A 252 -14.01 -9.03 -6.46
C LEU A 252 -14.72 -9.26 -7.80
N THR A 253 -14.93 -10.51 -8.20
CA THR A 253 -15.64 -10.80 -9.47
C THR A 253 -17.15 -10.78 -9.29
N GLY A 254 -17.64 -10.97 -8.06
CA GLY A 254 -19.07 -11.10 -7.76
C GLY A 254 -19.63 -12.47 -8.15
N SER A 255 -18.75 -13.48 -8.30
CA SER A 255 -19.13 -14.84 -8.61
C SER A 255 -19.86 -15.49 -7.44
N THR A 256 -20.86 -16.30 -7.73
CA THR A 256 -21.52 -17.17 -6.74
C THR A 256 -20.76 -18.49 -6.51
N ASP A 257 -19.81 -18.81 -7.38
CA ASP A 257 -18.87 -19.93 -7.20
C ASP A 257 -17.71 -19.49 -6.31
N ALA A 258 -17.61 -20.12 -5.14
CA ALA A 258 -16.63 -19.77 -4.13
C ALA A 258 -15.20 -20.13 -4.49
N ALA A 259 -14.97 -21.21 -5.25
CA ALA A 259 -13.63 -21.59 -5.67
C ALA A 259 -13.11 -20.61 -6.72
N LEU A 260 -13.96 -20.27 -7.71
CA LEU A 260 -13.60 -19.28 -8.73
C LEU A 260 -13.36 -17.89 -8.14
N GLU A 261 -14.21 -17.46 -7.20
CA GLU A 261 -14.02 -16.17 -6.51
C GLU A 261 -12.73 -16.16 -5.68
N ALA A 262 -12.42 -17.26 -4.97
CA ALA A 262 -11.19 -17.37 -4.17
C ALA A 262 -9.93 -17.32 -5.03
N ASP A 263 -9.94 -17.99 -6.19
CA ASP A 263 -8.82 -17.96 -7.15
C ASP A 263 -8.62 -16.56 -7.74
N ALA A 264 -9.71 -15.89 -8.13
CA ALA A 264 -9.66 -14.54 -8.65
C ALA A 264 -9.15 -13.56 -7.58
N TYR A 265 -9.63 -13.69 -6.35
CA TYR A 265 -9.21 -12.82 -5.26
C TYR A 265 -7.76 -13.08 -4.84
N THR A 266 -7.30 -14.34 -4.87
CA THR A 266 -5.88 -14.68 -4.67
C THR A 266 -4.98 -13.97 -5.69
N LYS A 267 -5.39 -13.94 -6.97
CA LYS A 267 -4.65 -13.20 -8.01
C LYS A 267 -4.64 -11.69 -7.76
N ALA A 268 -5.75 -11.12 -7.29
CA ALA A 268 -5.81 -9.70 -6.92
C ALA A 268 -4.88 -9.38 -5.73
N LEU A 269 -4.83 -10.25 -4.71
CA LEU A 269 -3.92 -10.09 -3.57
C LEU A 269 -2.45 -10.23 -3.95
N ALA A 270 -2.11 -11.06 -4.94
CA ALA A 270 -0.75 -11.21 -5.44
C ALA A 270 -0.18 -9.92 -6.08
N ALA A 271 -1.04 -8.96 -6.47
CA ALA A 271 -0.63 -7.65 -6.97
C ALA A 271 -0.21 -6.67 -5.86
N LEU A 272 -0.48 -6.99 -4.59
CA LEU A 272 -0.02 -6.21 -3.44
C LEU A 272 1.46 -6.50 -3.13
N PRO A 273 2.14 -5.64 -2.34
CA PRO A 273 3.43 -6.01 -1.76
C PRO A 273 3.31 -7.34 -1.00
N GLN A 274 4.36 -8.15 -1.06
CA GLN A 274 4.38 -9.47 -0.42
C GLN A 274 5.35 -9.46 0.77
N SER A 275 4.98 -10.18 1.83
CA SER A 275 5.79 -10.42 3.03
C SER A 275 5.49 -11.83 3.55
N ASN A 276 6.51 -12.58 3.96
CA ASN A 276 6.38 -13.97 4.44
C ASN A 276 5.59 -14.90 3.50
N GLY A 277 5.64 -14.64 2.18
CA GLY A 277 4.91 -15.43 1.18
C GLY A 277 3.41 -15.07 1.03
N TYR A 278 2.95 -14.00 1.69
CA TYR A 278 1.56 -13.55 1.67
C TYR A 278 1.45 -12.06 1.34
N ALA A 279 0.27 -11.62 0.90
CA ALA A 279 -0.01 -10.20 0.71
C ALA A 279 0.19 -9.43 2.02
N TYR A 280 0.84 -8.28 1.93
CA TYR A 280 1.11 -7.37 3.04
C TYR A 280 -0.02 -6.35 3.16
N PHE A 281 -0.45 -6.13 4.40
CA PHE A 281 -1.36 -5.05 4.79
C PHE A 281 -0.73 -4.24 5.92
N ASP A 282 -0.87 -2.91 5.85
CA ASP A 282 -0.48 -2.04 6.97
C ASP A 282 -1.44 -2.22 8.15
N MET A 283 -2.74 -2.34 7.88
CA MET A 283 -3.75 -2.60 8.89
C MET A 283 -4.78 -3.61 8.40
N MET A 284 -5.14 -4.56 9.26
CA MET A 284 -6.25 -5.46 9.05
C MET A 284 -7.25 -5.35 10.20
N LEU A 285 -8.48 -5.00 9.86
CA LEU A 285 -9.60 -5.04 10.78
C LEU A 285 -10.25 -6.43 10.67
N VAL A 286 -10.44 -7.10 11.79
CA VAL A 286 -10.95 -8.47 11.83
C VAL A 286 -12.21 -8.51 12.68
N GLY A 287 -13.29 -9.01 12.10
CA GLY A 287 -14.53 -9.28 12.82
C GLY A 287 -14.50 -10.66 13.46
N MET A 288 -15.17 -10.80 14.60
CA MET A 288 -15.25 -12.05 15.35
C MET A 288 -16.71 -12.50 15.57
N GLY A 289 -16.99 -13.78 15.31
CA GLY A 289 -18.24 -14.45 15.67
C GLY A 289 -18.31 -14.87 17.13
N THR A 290 -19.50 -15.23 17.62
CA THR A 290 -19.66 -15.73 19.00
C THR A 290 -19.12 -17.15 19.21
N ASP A 291 -18.96 -17.90 18.13
CA ASP A 291 -18.27 -19.19 18.05
C ASP A 291 -16.75 -19.03 17.84
N GLY A 292 -16.23 -17.79 17.80
CA GLY A 292 -14.80 -17.52 17.62
C GLY A 292 -14.31 -17.54 16.17
N HIS A 293 -15.20 -17.67 15.19
CA HIS A 293 -14.78 -17.53 13.80
C HIS A 293 -14.26 -16.12 13.52
N VAL A 294 -13.25 -16.02 12.66
CA VAL A 294 -12.76 -14.75 12.11
C VAL A 294 -12.88 -14.77 10.59
N GLY A 295 -13.33 -13.67 9.98
CA GLY A 295 -13.69 -13.69 8.56
C GLY A 295 -14.71 -14.79 8.26
N SER A 296 -14.34 -15.78 7.45
CA SER A 296 -15.11 -17.03 7.28
C SER A 296 -14.35 -18.29 7.74
N VAL A 297 -13.33 -18.15 8.59
CA VAL A 297 -12.58 -19.28 9.18
C VAL A 297 -13.33 -19.78 10.41
N TYR A 298 -14.09 -20.87 10.27
CA TYR A 298 -14.92 -21.43 11.35
C TYR A 298 -14.18 -22.51 12.15
N PRO A 299 -14.45 -22.64 13.47
CA PRO A 299 -13.89 -23.71 14.31
C PRO A 299 -14.09 -25.11 13.72
N GLY A 300 -13.10 -25.99 13.89
CA GLY A 300 -13.18 -27.39 13.47
C GLY A 300 -13.32 -27.62 11.96
N THR A 301 -12.99 -26.62 11.13
CA THR A 301 -13.02 -26.74 9.67
C THR A 301 -11.60 -26.73 9.09
N PRO A 302 -11.37 -27.31 7.89
CA PRO A 302 -10.05 -27.30 7.25
C PRO A 302 -9.48 -25.88 7.05
N ALA A 303 -10.36 -24.88 6.95
CA ALA A 303 -10.00 -23.46 6.86
C ALA A 303 -9.08 -22.96 7.97
N VAL A 304 -9.12 -23.57 9.17
CA VAL A 304 -8.27 -23.15 10.30
C VAL A 304 -6.79 -23.44 10.04
N THR A 305 -6.49 -24.47 9.27
CA THR A 305 -5.10 -24.88 8.96
C THR A 305 -4.68 -24.58 7.52
N ALA A 306 -5.57 -23.91 6.78
CA ALA A 306 -5.35 -23.51 5.39
C ALA A 306 -4.10 -22.65 5.24
N LYS A 307 -3.35 -22.92 4.17
CA LYS A 307 -2.11 -22.19 3.84
C LYS A 307 -2.25 -21.33 2.59
N GLU A 308 -3.27 -21.56 1.77
CA GLU A 308 -3.63 -20.66 0.67
C GLU A 308 -3.89 -19.23 1.15
N SER A 309 -3.76 -18.24 0.26
CA SER A 309 -4.03 -16.84 0.61
C SER A 309 -5.51 -16.57 0.86
N VAL A 310 -6.37 -17.16 0.02
CA VAL A 310 -7.83 -17.03 0.10
C VAL A 310 -8.45 -18.41 0.12
N ILE A 311 -9.29 -18.65 1.11
CA ILE A 311 -10.08 -19.87 1.25
C ILE A 311 -11.48 -19.64 0.68
N SER A 312 -12.05 -20.71 0.13
CA SER A 312 -13.47 -20.78 -0.20
C SER A 312 -14.22 -21.53 0.91
N VAL A 313 -15.39 -21.03 1.29
CA VAL A 313 -16.20 -21.59 2.36
C VAL A 313 -17.64 -21.71 1.90
N VAL A 314 -18.13 -22.95 1.82
CA VAL A 314 -19.48 -23.27 1.38
C VAL A 314 -20.27 -23.83 2.56
N LYS A 315 -21.38 -23.18 2.90
CA LYS A 315 -22.38 -23.62 3.87
C LYS A 315 -23.69 -23.90 3.16
N PRO A 316 -24.61 -24.70 3.74
CA PRO A 316 -25.87 -25.05 3.09
C PRO A 316 -26.69 -23.86 2.56
N THR A 317 -26.58 -22.70 3.21
CA THR A 317 -27.37 -21.50 2.88
C THR A 317 -26.53 -20.36 2.30
N SER A 318 -25.20 -20.50 2.21
CA SER A 318 -24.36 -19.42 1.72
C SER A 318 -22.94 -19.85 1.40
N SER A 319 -22.35 -19.18 0.42
CA SER A 319 -20.95 -19.28 0.07
C SER A 319 -20.22 -17.98 0.39
N SER A 320 -18.94 -18.08 0.76
CA SER A 320 -18.08 -16.92 1.01
C SER A 320 -16.62 -17.24 0.70
N ILE A 321 -15.84 -16.20 0.48
CA ILE A 321 -14.38 -16.26 0.53
C ILE A 321 -13.88 -15.60 1.81
N SER A 322 -12.68 -15.99 2.25
CA SER A 322 -11.97 -15.34 3.35
C SER A 322 -10.49 -15.36 3.08
N MET A 323 -9.77 -14.30 3.47
CA MET A 323 -8.34 -14.41 3.71
C MET A 323 -8.10 -15.51 4.75
N SER A 324 -7.02 -16.28 4.59
CA SER A 324 -6.65 -17.31 5.55
C SER A 324 -6.00 -16.71 6.81
N LEU A 325 -5.92 -17.49 7.89
CA LEU A 325 -5.24 -17.05 9.12
C LEU A 325 -3.79 -16.58 8.87
N PRO A 326 -2.96 -17.27 8.06
CA PRO A 326 -1.63 -16.78 7.71
C PRO A 326 -1.63 -15.39 7.07
N VAL A 327 -2.58 -15.09 6.18
CA VAL A 327 -2.71 -13.74 5.59
C VAL A 327 -3.13 -12.72 6.63
N MET A 328 -4.09 -13.06 7.50
CA MET A 328 -4.56 -12.15 8.54
C MET A 328 -3.46 -11.80 9.55
N LEU A 329 -2.69 -12.80 9.98
CA LEU A 329 -1.59 -12.65 10.94
C LEU A 329 -0.34 -11.99 10.33
N ASN A 330 -0.26 -11.88 9.00
CA ASN A 330 0.84 -11.21 8.29
C ASN A 330 0.69 -9.68 8.24
N ALA A 331 -0.46 -9.12 8.62
CA ALA A 331 -0.66 -7.67 8.66
C ALA A 331 0.23 -7.01 9.73
N ARG A 332 0.72 -5.79 9.44
CA ARG A 332 1.56 -5.03 10.38
C ARG A 332 0.79 -4.69 11.66
N GLU A 333 -0.43 -4.20 11.51
CA GLU A 333 -1.35 -3.94 12.60
C GLU A 333 -2.63 -4.73 12.40
N ILE A 334 -3.12 -5.35 13.48
CA ILE A 334 -4.37 -6.10 13.47
C ILE A 334 -5.24 -5.53 14.58
N ILE A 335 -6.49 -5.24 14.26
CA ILE A 335 -7.49 -4.80 15.23
C ILE A 335 -8.68 -5.76 15.18
N ILE A 336 -9.03 -6.35 16.32
CA ILE A 336 -10.32 -7.02 16.49
C ILE A 336 -11.23 -6.07 17.26
N ALA A 337 -12.34 -5.67 16.62
CA ALA A 337 -13.31 -4.77 17.21
C ALA A 337 -14.68 -5.45 17.39
N THR A 338 -15.22 -5.41 18.60
CA THR A 338 -16.57 -5.91 18.90
C THR A 338 -17.30 -4.95 19.81
N ALA A 339 -18.59 -4.69 19.57
CA ALA A 339 -19.38 -3.87 20.46
C ALA A 339 -20.87 -4.05 20.22
N GLY A 340 -21.65 -3.56 21.17
CA GLY A 340 -23.09 -3.48 21.13
C GLY A 340 -23.75 -4.69 21.77
N THR A 341 -24.86 -4.40 22.44
CA THR A 341 -25.82 -5.39 22.92
C THR A 341 -26.98 -5.48 21.94
N SER A 342 -27.68 -6.62 21.94
CA SER A 342 -28.91 -6.83 21.15
C SER A 342 -29.80 -7.84 21.88
N GLU A 343 -31.04 -8.04 21.43
CA GLU A 343 -31.90 -9.11 21.98
C GLU A 343 -31.22 -10.49 21.91
N LYS A 344 -30.45 -10.74 20.85
CA LYS A 344 -29.67 -11.96 20.68
C LYS A 344 -28.44 -12.02 21.60
N TYR A 345 -27.91 -10.86 21.97
CA TYR A 345 -26.65 -10.69 22.69
C TYR A 345 -26.81 -9.62 23.78
N PRO A 346 -27.55 -9.91 24.86
CA PRO A 346 -27.91 -8.89 25.86
C PRO A 346 -26.69 -8.36 26.62
N LEU A 347 -25.64 -9.16 26.76
CA LEU A 347 -24.33 -8.78 27.31
C LEU A 347 -23.30 -8.50 26.22
N GLY A 348 -23.75 -8.30 24.97
CA GLY A 348 -22.86 -8.28 23.82
C GLY A 348 -22.21 -9.65 23.61
N LYS A 349 -20.97 -9.65 23.13
CA LYS A 349 -20.20 -10.88 22.87
C LYS A 349 -19.21 -11.22 23.99
N SER A 350 -19.60 -10.99 25.25
CA SER A 350 -18.74 -11.13 26.44
C SER A 350 -18.04 -12.49 26.53
N GLU A 351 -18.81 -13.59 26.53
CA GLU A 351 -18.28 -14.95 26.58
C GLU A 351 -17.29 -15.20 25.44
N ALA A 352 -17.64 -14.79 24.22
CA ALA A 352 -16.77 -14.98 23.06
C ALA A 352 -15.47 -14.16 23.17
N MET A 353 -15.52 -12.98 23.78
CA MET A 353 -14.32 -12.18 24.05
C MET A 353 -13.44 -12.80 25.12
N TYR A 354 -14.03 -13.26 26.23
CA TYR A 354 -13.28 -14.03 27.23
C TYR A 354 -12.56 -15.21 26.59
N ARG A 355 -13.29 -16.02 25.82
CA ARG A 355 -12.72 -17.16 25.09
C ARG A 355 -11.66 -16.76 24.06
N ALA A 356 -11.81 -15.62 23.39
CA ALA A 356 -10.81 -15.13 22.45
C ALA A 356 -9.51 -14.68 23.13
N VAL A 357 -9.63 -13.99 24.27
CA VAL A 357 -8.53 -13.26 24.90
C VAL A 357 -7.85 -14.08 26.01
N GLU A 358 -8.62 -14.62 26.95
CA GLU A 358 -8.13 -15.21 28.20
C GLU A 358 -8.40 -16.72 28.31
N GLY A 359 -9.44 -17.21 27.61
CA GLY A 359 -9.93 -18.57 27.79
C GLY A 359 -8.95 -19.66 27.30
N PRO A 360 -9.18 -20.93 27.68
CA PRO A 360 -8.28 -22.05 27.40
C PRO A 360 -8.32 -22.53 25.93
N GLU A 361 -9.04 -21.82 25.06
CA GLU A 361 -9.23 -22.19 23.67
C GLU A 361 -7.94 -22.25 22.87
N THR A 362 -7.93 -23.15 21.88
CA THR A 362 -6.89 -23.28 20.88
C THR A 362 -7.38 -22.68 19.56
N VAL A 363 -6.46 -22.48 18.61
CA VAL A 363 -6.82 -21.96 17.28
C VAL A 363 -7.81 -22.87 16.55
N ASP A 364 -7.75 -24.18 16.77
CA ASP A 364 -8.67 -25.16 16.18
C ASP A 364 -10.10 -25.05 16.73
N SER A 365 -10.23 -24.93 18.06
CA SER A 365 -11.53 -24.82 18.72
C SER A 365 -12.11 -23.41 18.69
N PHE A 366 -11.26 -22.39 18.51
CA PHE A 366 -11.65 -20.99 18.50
C PHE A 366 -10.63 -20.14 17.72
N PRO A 367 -10.81 -19.96 16.40
CA PRO A 367 -9.83 -19.30 15.53
C PRO A 367 -9.39 -17.90 15.97
N ALA A 368 -10.26 -17.14 16.63
CA ALA A 368 -9.91 -15.83 17.20
C ALA A 368 -8.77 -15.88 18.24
N SER A 369 -8.55 -17.01 18.92
CA SER A 369 -7.42 -17.19 19.85
C SER A 369 -6.05 -17.05 19.16
N ALA A 370 -5.98 -17.21 17.83
CA ALA A 370 -4.75 -17.02 17.05
C ALA A 370 -4.19 -15.58 17.13
N PHE A 371 -5.02 -14.61 17.52
CA PHE A 371 -4.66 -13.19 17.56
C PHE A 371 -4.14 -12.73 18.93
N ARG A 372 -4.12 -13.60 19.95
CA ARG A 372 -3.55 -13.29 21.27
C ARG A 372 -2.10 -12.82 21.14
N GLY A 373 -1.78 -11.72 21.83
CA GLY A 373 -0.48 -11.05 21.75
C GLY A 373 -0.16 -10.35 20.41
N ASN A 374 -1.01 -10.51 19.39
CA ASN A 374 -0.72 -10.06 18.04
C ASN A 374 -1.66 -8.98 17.48
N CYS A 375 -2.83 -8.79 18.08
CA CYS A 375 -3.75 -7.71 17.71
C CYS A 375 -3.95 -6.72 18.86
N LEU A 376 -4.61 -5.62 18.54
CA LEU A 376 -5.31 -4.75 19.48
C LEU A 376 -6.78 -5.19 19.52
N TRP A 377 -7.29 -5.45 20.72
CA TRP A 377 -8.69 -5.72 20.97
C TRP A 377 -9.38 -4.43 21.37
N ILE A 378 -10.38 -3.98 20.62
CA ILE A 378 -11.21 -2.83 20.98
C ILE A 378 -12.62 -3.32 21.23
N MET A 379 -13.15 -3.07 22.43
CA MET A 379 -14.49 -3.51 22.77
C MET A 379 -15.21 -2.56 23.71
N ASP A 380 -16.53 -2.71 23.85
CA ASP A 380 -17.29 -1.96 24.85
C ASP A 380 -17.36 -2.70 26.19
N LYS A 381 -17.79 -2.01 27.24
CA LYS A 381 -17.97 -2.59 28.58
C LYS A 381 -18.81 -3.86 28.59
N GLY A 382 -19.84 -3.93 27.75
CA GLY A 382 -20.67 -5.13 27.62
C GLY A 382 -19.84 -6.33 27.16
N ALA A 383 -19.16 -6.19 26.03
CA ALA A 383 -18.30 -7.24 25.50
C ALA A 383 -17.04 -7.53 26.35
N ALA A 384 -16.63 -6.62 27.23
CA ALA A 384 -15.53 -6.83 28.17
C ALA A 384 -15.97 -7.48 29.51
N SER A 385 -17.27 -7.65 29.75
CA SER A 385 -17.80 -7.94 31.10
C SER A 385 -17.38 -9.28 31.72
N GLU A 386 -16.83 -10.19 30.93
CA GLU A 386 -16.30 -11.49 31.39
C GLU A 386 -14.77 -11.55 31.40
N LEU A 387 -14.07 -10.48 31.03
CA LEU A 387 -12.60 -10.40 31.10
C LEU A 387 -12.11 -10.08 32.52
N SER A 388 -10.91 -10.54 32.84
CA SER A 388 -10.23 -10.40 34.14
C SER A 388 -9.45 -9.08 34.28
N LEU A 389 -9.99 -7.98 33.72
CA LEU A 389 -9.33 -6.66 33.60
C LEU A 389 -9.10 -5.91 34.91
#